data_AF-E7C644-F1
#
_entry.id   AF-E7C644-F1
#
_cell.length_a   1.000
_cell.length_b   1.000
_cell.length_c   1.000
_cell.angle_alpha   90.00
_cell.angle_beta   90.00
_cell.angle_gamma   90.00
#
_symmetry.space_group_name_H-M   'P 1'
#
loop_
_entity.id
_entity.type
_entity.pdbx_description
1 polymer ?
#
loop_
_entity_poly.entity_id
_entity_poly.type
_entity_poly.pdbx_seq_one_letter_code
_entity_poly.pdbx_strand_id
1 'polypeptide(L)'
;MAYQEEPLSIIYAVREDGELVALTYQRDQQVVAWHRHIFGGAFGTGNAVCESIAVIPTDLDEYEVYVIIKRTINGATKRYVEVLNTFDFTETDNTSFNYLDSQLNYEGVSTTLNGDITNSATTITLADASSFNSSGKIKINKEIIAYTGKSSNDLTGCTRGQNLTTAAAHTSGDTVDQVVETLSGLTHLEGQTVSILADGATHPTKTVSSAAIGLDRPAKKVKVGLSYTSLLQTMRIDAGSQNGTSQGKTKRIYEITLRLFETVGVEVGPDLNNMERIPFRSSANPMNEGIAPFTGDKEVEFRGNYDTDGFIFVRQTQPLPLTILSLYPRLVTNDG
;
A
#
# COMPACT_ATOMS: atom_id res chain seq x y z
N MET A 1 0.99 -20.74 18.39
CA MET A 1 0.86 -19.41 19.03
C MET A 1 2.27 -18.87 19.22
N ALA A 2 2.46 -17.56 19.09
CA ALA A 2 3.73 -16.89 19.30
C ALA A 2 3.50 -15.53 19.97
N TYR A 3 4.48 -15.03 20.71
CA TYR A 3 4.39 -13.74 21.41
C TYR A 3 5.50 -12.82 20.91
N GLN A 4 5.11 -11.61 20.53
CA GLN A 4 5.99 -10.50 20.21
C GLN A 4 5.93 -9.52 21.37
N GLU A 5 7.09 -9.19 21.94
CA GLU A 5 7.20 -8.21 23.03
C GLU A 5 7.38 -6.79 22.48
N GLU A 6 8.30 -6.64 21.52
CA GLU A 6 8.65 -5.36 20.88
C GLU A 6 8.51 -5.44 19.34
N PRO A 7 8.16 -4.34 18.65
CA PRO A 7 7.89 -3.00 19.19
C PRO A 7 6.50 -2.86 19.84
N LEU A 8 5.60 -3.82 19.59
CA LEU A 8 4.28 -3.88 20.19
C LEU A 8 4.04 -5.25 20.81
N SER A 9 3.56 -5.26 22.04
CA SER A 9 3.15 -6.49 22.74
C SER A 9 1.91 -7.10 22.06
N ILE A 10 2.13 -8.16 21.26
CA ILE A 10 1.11 -8.83 20.46
C ILE A 10 1.23 -10.35 20.62
N ILE A 11 0.10 -11.02 20.89
CA ILE A 11 0.00 -12.49 20.89
C ILE A 11 -0.64 -12.94 19.59
N TYR A 12 0.04 -13.80 18.84
CA TYR A 12 -0.42 -14.34 17.57
C TYR A 12 -0.83 -15.81 17.71
N ALA A 13 -1.97 -16.20 17.16
CA ALA A 13 -2.41 -17.59 17.10
C ALA A 13 -2.98 -17.95 15.71
N VAL A 14 -2.52 -19.08 15.17
CA VAL A 14 -3.05 -19.65 13.94
C VAL A 14 -4.26 -20.51 14.29
N ARG A 15 -5.40 -20.25 13.63
CA ARG A 15 -6.63 -21.03 13.78
C ARG A 15 -6.61 -22.26 12.87
N GLU A 16 -7.44 -23.25 13.20
CA GLU A 16 -7.57 -24.48 12.41
C GLU A 16 -8.06 -24.23 10.97
N ASP A 17 -8.82 -23.15 10.74
CA ASP A 17 -9.30 -22.74 9.42
C ASP A 17 -8.24 -21.97 8.59
N GLY A 18 -7.05 -21.74 9.14
CA GLY A 18 -5.95 -21.07 8.44
C GLY A 18 -5.89 -19.56 8.60
N GLU A 19 -6.84 -18.94 9.32
CA GLU A 19 -6.74 -17.53 9.64
C GLU A 19 -5.75 -17.28 10.79
N LEU A 20 -5.02 -16.18 10.71
CA LEU A 20 -4.19 -15.70 11.81
C LEU A 20 -5.00 -14.71 12.65
N VAL A 21 -5.11 -14.96 13.94
CA VAL A 21 -5.65 -14.01 14.91
C VAL A 21 -4.52 -13.44 15.75
N ALA A 22 -4.68 -12.18 16.14
CA ALA A 22 -3.74 -11.48 16.96
C ALA A 22 -4.46 -10.70 18.07
N LEU A 23 -3.81 -10.61 19.23
CA LEU A 23 -4.26 -9.87 20.39
C LEU A 23 -3.21 -8.82 20.71
N THR A 24 -3.51 -7.56 20.42
CA THR A 24 -2.73 -6.45 20.96
C THR A 24 -2.96 -6.38 22.47
N TYR A 25 -1.89 -6.42 23.25
CA TYR A 25 -1.93 -6.49 24.70
C TYR A 25 -0.97 -5.46 25.32
N GLN A 26 -1.45 -4.23 25.45
CA GLN A 26 -0.73 -3.12 26.10
C GLN A 26 -1.48 -2.66 27.34
N ARG A 27 -1.20 -3.31 28.47
CA ARG A 27 -1.91 -3.03 29.73
C ARG A 27 -1.65 -1.64 30.28
N ASP A 28 -0.45 -1.10 30.09
CA ASP A 28 -0.09 0.23 30.58
C ASP A 28 -0.87 1.34 29.88
N GLN A 29 -1.26 1.11 28.62
CA GLN A 29 -2.13 2.00 27.84
C GLN A 29 -3.61 1.59 27.89
N GLN A 30 -3.94 0.56 28.67
CA GLN A 30 -5.29 -0.03 28.76
C GLN A 30 -5.85 -0.54 27.41
N VAL A 31 -4.98 -0.94 26.49
CA VAL A 31 -5.36 -1.47 25.16
C VAL A 31 -5.30 -2.99 25.17
N VAL A 32 -6.45 -3.63 24.99
CA VAL A 32 -6.58 -5.06 24.78
C VAL A 32 -7.61 -5.30 23.68
N ALA A 33 -7.16 -5.76 22.51
CA ALA A 33 -8.05 -5.92 21.35
C ALA A 33 -7.64 -7.10 20.46
N TRP A 34 -8.63 -7.89 20.05
CA TRP A 34 -8.47 -8.93 19.05
C TRP A 34 -8.60 -8.35 17.64
N HIS A 35 -7.75 -8.80 16.74
CA HIS A 35 -7.83 -8.52 15.31
C HIS A 35 -7.51 -9.77 14.49
N ARG A 36 -7.97 -9.77 13.24
CA ARG A 36 -7.80 -10.88 12.29
C ARG A 36 -6.87 -10.43 11.17
N HIS A 37 -5.99 -11.33 10.75
CA HIS A 37 -5.12 -11.17 9.59
C HIS A 37 -5.58 -12.15 8.51
N ILE A 38 -6.12 -11.61 7.43
CA ILE A 38 -6.51 -12.36 6.24
C ILE A 38 -5.45 -12.07 5.19
N PHE A 39 -4.65 -13.08 4.85
CA PHE A 39 -3.56 -12.94 3.88
C PHE A 39 -4.10 -12.98 2.45
N GLY A 40 -3.53 -12.12 1.60
CA GLY A 40 -3.81 -12.03 0.19
C GLY A 40 -3.37 -13.27 -0.60
N GLY A 41 -4.01 -13.45 -1.75
CA GLY A 41 -3.85 -14.62 -2.61
C GLY A 41 -4.86 -15.72 -2.29
N ALA A 42 -4.90 -16.73 -3.15
CA ALA A 42 -5.84 -17.84 -3.03
C ALA A 42 -5.16 -19.14 -2.60
N PHE A 43 -5.89 -19.97 -1.85
CA PHE A 43 -5.60 -21.38 -1.68
C PHE A 43 -6.86 -22.19 -2.02
N GLY A 44 -6.79 -22.97 -3.10
CA GLY A 44 -7.97 -23.60 -3.68
C GLY A 44 -8.98 -22.53 -4.15
N THR A 45 -10.18 -22.55 -3.56
CA THR A 45 -11.25 -21.56 -3.83
C THR A 45 -11.37 -20.48 -2.74
N GLY A 46 -10.55 -20.54 -1.70
CA GLY A 46 -10.58 -19.61 -0.56
C GLY A 46 -9.35 -18.72 -0.48
N ASN A 47 -9.25 -17.97 0.62
CA ASN A 47 -8.09 -17.13 0.93
C ASN A 47 -6.83 -17.98 1.17
N ALA A 48 -5.67 -17.32 1.14
CA ALA A 48 -4.42 -17.93 1.56
C ALA A 48 -4.50 -18.42 3.02
N VAL A 49 -3.76 -19.50 3.32
CA VAL A 49 -3.83 -20.19 4.61
C VAL A 49 -2.54 -19.96 5.37
N CYS A 50 -2.61 -19.38 6.57
CA CYS A 50 -1.52 -19.34 7.52
C CYS A 50 -1.36 -20.72 8.17
N GLU A 51 -0.19 -21.34 8.04
CA GLU A 51 0.09 -22.69 8.56
C GLU A 51 0.89 -22.63 9.86
N SER A 52 1.76 -21.62 10.01
CA SER A 52 2.60 -21.46 11.19
C SER A 52 2.99 -20.00 11.38
N ILE A 53 3.33 -19.67 12.63
CA ILE A 53 3.80 -18.38 13.08
C ILE A 53 5.01 -18.59 14.00
N ALA A 54 6.04 -17.78 13.84
CA ALA A 54 7.18 -17.70 14.73
C ALA A 54 7.55 -16.23 14.97
N VAL A 55 8.00 -15.93 16.18
CA VAL A 55 8.57 -14.62 16.50
C VAL A 55 10.05 -14.84 16.80
N ILE A 56 10.90 -14.07 16.14
CA ILE A 56 12.35 -14.18 16.23
C ILE A 56 12.89 -12.85 16.75
N PRO A 57 13.57 -12.83 17.91
CA PRO A 57 14.24 -11.62 18.38
C PRO A 57 15.41 -11.28 17.45
N THR A 58 15.64 -10.00 17.19
CA THR A 58 16.82 -9.52 16.45
C THR A 58 17.79 -8.80 17.38
N ASP A 59 19.00 -8.52 16.89
CA ASP A 59 20.03 -7.78 17.62
C ASP A 59 19.72 -6.27 17.77
N LEU A 60 18.61 -5.78 17.18
CA LEU A 60 18.28 -4.35 17.03
C LEU A 60 16.98 -3.93 17.74
N ASP A 61 16.68 -4.46 18.94
CA ASP A 61 15.52 -4.11 19.78
C ASP A 61 14.13 -4.35 19.15
N GLU A 62 14.05 -4.96 17.97
CA GLU A 62 12.78 -5.30 17.32
C GLU A 62 12.65 -6.81 17.10
N TYR A 63 11.50 -7.37 17.45
CA TYR A 63 11.21 -8.77 17.18
C TYR A 63 10.55 -8.87 15.81
N GLU A 64 11.05 -9.78 14.98
CA GLU A 64 10.49 -10.05 13.66
C GLU A 64 9.46 -11.18 13.71
N VAL A 65 8.34 -10.99 13.01
CA VAL A 65 7.26 -11.96 12.98
C VAL A 65 7.25 -12.68 11.63
N TYR A 66 7.57 -13.97 11.66
CA TYR A 66 7.60 -14.85 10.49
C TYR A 66 6.36 -15.73 10.41
N VAL A 67 5.77 -15.82 9.23
CA VAL A 67 4.62 -16.68 8.92
C VAL A 67 4.94 -17.66 7.80
N ILE A 68 4.35 -18.85 7.88
CA ILE A 68 4.30 -19.77 6.74
C ILE A 68 2.93 -19.64 6.10
N ILE A 69 2.87 -19.12 4.87
CA ILE A 69 1.62 -18.96 4.13
C ILE A 69 1.54 -19.96 2.98
N LYS A 70 0.43 -20.68 2.90
CA LYS A 70 0.07 -21.55 1.78
C LYS A 70 -0.76 -20.81 0.76
N ARG A 71 -0.35 -20.93 -0.51
CA ARG A 71 -1.07 -20.39 -1.68
C ARG A 71 -1.10 -21.41 -2.81
N THR A 72 -2.10 -21.30 -3.68
CA THR A 72 -2.15 -21.98 -4.97
C THR A 72 -1.51 -21.07 -6.02
N ILE A 73 -0.33 -21.43 -6.51
CA ILE A 73 0.43 -20.68 -7.52
C ILE A 73 0.60 -21.55 -8.74
N ASN A 74 0.12 -21.08 -9.89
CA ASN A 74 0.08 -21.83 -11.15
C ASN A 74 -0.45 -23.27 -10.99
N GLY A 75 -1.56 -23.43 -10.24
CA GLY A 75 -2.20 -24.72 -9.98
C GLY A 75 -1.51 -25.62 -8.94
N ALA A 76 -0.34 -25.23 -8.42
CA ALA A 76 0.38 -26.00 -7.41
C ALA A 76 0.25 -25.39 -6.01
N THR A 77 0.23 -26.24 -4.98
CA THR A 77 0.37 -25.77 -3.58
C THR A 77 1.80 -25.33 -3.33
N LYS A 78 1.98 -24.10 -2.88
CA LYS A 78 3.25 -23.52 -2.46
C LYS A 78 3.17 -23.04 -1.02
N ARG A 79 4.31 -23.06 -0.33
CA ARG A 79 4.51 -22.51 1.00
C ARG A 79 5.56 -21.41 0.90
N TYR A 80 5.26 -20.26 1.47
CA TYR A 80 6.15 -19.12 1.53
C TYR A 80 6.46 -18.81 2.98
N VAL A 81 7.73 -18.56 3.26
CA VAL A 81 8.16 -17.92 4.49
C VAL A 81 8.06 -16.42 4.25
N GLU A 82 7.22 -15.73 4.99
CA GLU A 82 7.01 -14.29 4.87
C GLU A 82 7.24 -13.61 6.22
N VAL A 83 7.71 -12.38 6.17
CA VAL A 83 7.90 -11.53 7.36
C VAL A 83 6.81 -10.46 7.37
N LEU A 84 6.17 -10.27 8.52
CA LEU A 84 5.27 -9.13 8.71
C LEU A 84 6.11 -7.88 8.92
N ASN A 85 5.93 -6.91 8.03
CA ASN A 85 6.62 -5.64 8.09
C ASN A 85 6.23 -4.86 9.36
N THR A 86 7.21 -4.37 10.12
CA THR A 86 6.99 -3.44 11.22
C THR A 86 6.40 -2.13 10.69
N PHE A 87 5.32 -1.66 11.31
CA PHE A 87 4.68 -0.42 10.89
C PHE A 87 5.38 0.79 11.51
N ASP A 88 5.88 1.69 10.67
CA ASP A 88 6.42 2.99 11.08
C ASP A 88 5.31 4.05 11.01
N PHE A 89 4.95 4.59 12.17
CA PHE A 89 3.92 5.63 12.31
C PHE A 89 4.38 7.03 11.91
N THR A 90 5.65 7.22 11.57
CA THR A 90 6.23 8.52 11.22
C THR A 90 6.70 8.59 9.76
N GLU A 91 6.40 7.55 8.98
CA GLU A 91 6.80 7.47 7.59
C GLU A 91 5.94 8.40 6.72
N THR A 92 6.59 9.42 6.17
CA THR A 92 5.96 10.42 5.31
C THR A 92 6.41 10.34 3.84
N ASP A 93 7.44 9.55 3.53
CA ASP A 93 7.84 9.21 2.17
C ASP A 93 6.81 8.25 1.57
N ASN A 94 5.99 8.78 0.66
CA ASN A 94 4.96 7.96 0.01
C ASN A 94 5.52 6.85 -0.89
N THR A 95 6.82 6.87 -1.20
CA THR A 95 7.46 5.83 -2.00
C THR A 95 7.90 4.62 -1.17
N SER A 96 7.97 4.72 0.15
CA SER A 96 8.38 3.66 1.07
C SER A 96 7.22 2.92 1.74
N PHE A 97 5.97 3.34 1.51
CA PHE A 97 4.79 2.64 2.03
C PHE A 97 4.77 1.15 1.74
N ASN A 98 4.38 0.33 2.72
CA ASN A 98 4.42 -1.14 2.64
C ASN A 98 3.11 -1.75 3.15
N TYR A 99 2.09 -1.78 2.29
CA TYR A 99 0.73 -2.26 2.60
C TYR A 99 0.26 -3.33 1.61
N LEU A 100 1.20 -4.19 1.19
CA LEU A 100 0.99 -5.27 0.23
C LEU A 100 1.44 -6.59 0.86
N ASP A 101 0.70 -7.66 0.59
CA ASP A 101 1.09 -8.99 1.02
C ASP A 101 2.05 -9.62 0.00
N SER A 102 3.03 -10.39 0.48
CA SER A 102 3.99 -11.11 -0.39
C SER A 102 4.70 -10.18 -1.39
N GLN A 103 5.07 -8.99 -0.92
CA GLN A 103 5.55 -7.89 -1.75
C GLN A 103 6.95 -8.15 -2.33
N LEU A 104 7.16 -7.69 -3.57
CA LEU A 104 8.48 -7.45 -4.16
C LEU A 104 8.69 -5.94 -4.34
N ASN A 105 9.87 -5.46 -3.96
CA ASN A 105 10.29 -4.07 -4.10
C ASN A 105 11.34 -3.95 -5.21
N TYR A 106 11.20 -2.92 -6.03
CA TYR A 106 12.19 -2.49 -7.02
C TYR A 106 12.52 -1.01 -6.78
N GLU A 107 13.81 -0.69 -6.79
CA GLU A 107 14.29 0.68 -6.72
C GLU A 107 15.37 0.88 -7.79
N GLY A 108 15.10 1.78 -8.72
CA GLY A 108 16.04 2.20 -9.75
C GLY A 108 17.15 3.07 -9.17
N VAL A 109 18.37 2.83 -9.65
CA VAL A 109 19.56 3.60 -9.27
C VAL A 109 19.50 5.02 -9.82
N SER A 110 20.21 5.92 -9.14
CA SER A 110 20.34 7.33 -9.53
C SER A 110 21.79 7.74 -9.62
N THR A 111 22.05 8.72 -10.48
CA THR A 111 23.33 9.40 -10.61
C THR A 111 23.08 10.80 -11.18
N THR A 112 24.14 11.50 -11.58
CA THR A 112 24.02 12.78 -12.27
C THR A 112 24.61 12.73 -13.67
N LEU A 113 24.16 13.65 -14.51
CA LEU A 113 24.73 13.86 -15.83
C LEU A 113 26.15 14.44 -15.72
N ASN A 114 27.11 13.91 -16.50
CA ASN A 114 28.50 14.37 -16.51
C ASN A 114 28.80 15.21 -17.77
N GLY A 115 28.13 16.35 -17.89
CA GLY A 115 28.23 17.28 -19.02
C GLY A 115 26.89 17.54 -19.70
N ASP A 116 26.72 18.73 -20.27
CA ASP A 116 25.47 19.10 -20.95
C ASP A 116 25.18 18.19 -22.15
N ILE A 117 23.90 17.89 -22.39
CA ILE A 117 23.45 17.14 -23.57
C ILE A 117 22.44 17.95 -24.37
N THR A 118 22.50 17.82 -25.70
CA THR A 118 21.49 18.39 -26.60
C THR A 118 20.24 17.52 -26.60
N ASN A 119 19.15 18.00 -27.23
CA ASN A 119 17.92 17.22 -27.44
C ASN A 119 18.04 16.08 -28.47
N SER A 120 19.23 15.84 -29.01
CA SER A 120 19.52 14.83 -30.02
C SER A 120 20.69 13.91 -29.66
N ALA A 121 21.23 14.03 -28.44
CA ALA A 121 22.34 13.20 -27.98
C ALA A 121 21.98 11.72 -28.05
N THR A 122 22.81 10.93 -28.74
CA THR A 122 22.67 9.47 -28.90
C THR A 122 23.56 8.68 -27.94
N THR A 123 24.44 9.38 -27.23
CA THR A 123 25.25 8.88 -26.12
C THR A 123 25.14 9.87 -24.97
N ILE A 124 24.93 9.36 -23.76
CA ILE A 124 24.76 10.15 -22.55
C ILE A 124 25.77 9.67 -21.52
N THR A 125 26.71 10.54 -21.15
CA THR A 125 27.74 10.25 -20.16
C THR A 125 27.23 10.59 -18.76
N LEU A 126 27.28 9.61 -17.86
CA LEU A 126 26.88 9.74 -16.47
C LEU A 126 28.11 9.96 -15.58
N ALA A 127 27.89 10.50 -14.37
CA ALA A 127 28.96 10.63 -13.37
C ALA A 127 29.43 9.25 -12.89
N ASP A 128 28.48 8.35 -12.63
CA ASP A 128 28.73 6.93 -12.37
C ASP A 128 27.56 6.09 -12.91
N ALA A 129 27.85 5.19 -13.85
CA ALA A 129 26.87 4.24 -14.39
C ALA A 129 27.12 2.80 -13.93
N SER A 130 28.02 2.57 -12.97
CA SER A 130 28.44 1.23 -12.52
C SER A 130 27.24 0.31 -12.21
N SER A 131 26.25 0.85 -11.48
CA SER A 131 25.06 0.13 -11.01
C SER A 131 23.86 0.23 -11.96
N PHE A 132 23.96 0.96 -13.07
CA PHE A 132 22.92 1.00 -14.10
C PHE A 132 22.91 -0.30 -14.90
N ASN A 133 21.74 -0.71 -15.35
CA ASN A 133 21.57 -1.85 -16.24
C ASN A 133 22.32 -1.60 -17.57
N SER A 134 22.63 -2.68 -18.30
CA SER A 134 23.28 -2.57 -19.61
C SER A 134 22.38 -1.99 -20.70
N SER A 135 21.06 -2.05 -20.51
CA SER A 135 20.04 -1.46 -21.36
C SER A 135 18.80 -1.15 -20.52
N GLY A 136 17.94 -0.25 -21.00
CA GLY A 136 16.71 0.10 -20.31
C GLY A 136 16.25 1.53 -20.59
N LYS A 137 15.63 2.14 -19.58
CA LYS A 137 15.15 3.52 -19.63
C LYS A 137 15.71 4.32 -18.47
N ILE A 138 15.99 5.60 -18.72
CA ILE A 138 16.30 6.60 -17.71
C ILE A 138 15.30 7.74 -17.78
N LYS A 139 15.16 8.46 -16.68
CA LYS A 139 14.42 9.71 -16.58
C LYS A 139 15.39 10.83 -16.22
N ILE A 140 15.35 11.93 -16.98
CA ILE A 140 16.04 13.17 -16.66
C ILE A 140 14.99 14.29 -16.66
N ASN A 141 14.79 14.95 -15.53
CA ASN A 141 13.70 15.91 -15.33
C ASN A 141 12.34 15.30 -15.70
N LYS A 142 11.75 15.70 -16.84
CA LYS A 142 10.47 15.19 -17.38
C LYS A 142 10.64 14.27 -18.59
N GLU A 143 11.85 14.09 -19.10
CA GLU A 143 12.10 13.28 -20.29
C GLU A 143 12.38 11.82 -19.92
N ILE A 144 11.80 10.89 -20.66
CA ILE A 144 12.18 9.47 -20.62
C ILE A 144 13.04 9.16 -21.84
N ILE A 145 14.19 8.51 -21.60
CA ILE A 145 15.17 8.17 -22.63
C ILE A 145 15.43 6.66 -22.55
N ALA A 146 15.27 5.95 -23.67
CA ALA A 146 15.65 4.54 -23.76
C ALA A 146 17.12 4.44 -24.21
N TYR A 147 17.86 3.45 -23.74
CA TYR A 147 19.23 3.15 -24.18
C TYR A 147 19.40 1.64 -24.37
N THR A 148 20.18 1.25 -25.37
CA THR A 148 20.34 -0.15 -25.78
C THR A 148 21.67 -0.76 -25.35
N GLY A 149 22.63 0.06 -24.92
CA GLY A 149 23.92 -0.39 -24.44
C GLY A 149 24.52 0.55 -23.40
N LYS A 150 25.45 0.02 -22.59
CA LYS A 150 26.26 0.78 -21.63
C LYS A 150 27.73 0.42 -21.85
N SER A 151 28.60 1.43 -21.95
CA SER A 151 30.05 1.27 -22.01
C SER A 151 30.70 2.15 -20.96
N SER A 152 31.17 1.56 -19.86
CA SER A 152 31.60 2.31 -18.67
C SER A 152 30.48 3.26 -18.20
N ASN A 153 30.72 4.57 -18.17
CA ASN A 153 29.76 5.61 -17.79
C ASN A 153 28.87 6.11 -18.93
N ASP A 154 29.09 5.62 -20.16
CA ASP A 154 28.35 6.07 -21.33
C ASP A 154 27.15 5.15 -21.59
N LEU A 155 25.95 5.70 -21.51
CA LEU A 155 24.75 5.09 -22.06
C LEU A 155 24.75 5.35 -23.57
N THR A 156 24.68 4.29 -24.36
CA THR A 156 24.78 4.32 -25.83
C THR A 156 23.47 3.89 -26.49
N GLY A 157 23.27 4.32 -27.74
CA GLY A 157 22.05 4.00 -28.48
C GLY A 157 20.83 4.69 -27.89
N CYS A 158 21.01 5.89 -27.33
CA CYS A 158 19.94 6.62 -26.66
C CYS A 158 18.88 7.07 -27.67
N THR A 159 17.63 6.67 -27.41
CA THR A 159 16.44 7.15 -28.12
C THR A 159 15.68 8.10 -27.19
N ARG A 160 15.60 9.37 -27.60
CA ARG A 160 15.05 10.49 -26.82
C ARG A 160 13.53 10.54 -26.85
N GLY A 161 12.92 11.31 -25.95
CA GLY A 161 11.47 11.61 -25.94
C GLY A 161 10.55 10.39 -25.94
N GLN A 162 10.88 9.36 -25.17
CA GLN A 162 10.06 8.15 -25.05
C GLN A 162 8.82 8.40 -24.19
N ASN A 163 7.84 7.49 -24.21
CA ASN A 163 6.69 7.53 -23.31
C ASN A 163 5.88 8.84 -23.35
N LEU A 164 5.69 9.38 -24.55
CA LEU A 164 4.98 10.65 -24.77
C LEU A 164 5.66 11.85 -24.08
N THR A 165 6.95 11.75 -23.78
CA THR A 165 7.77 12.88 -23.32
C THR A 165 8.44 13.58 -24.49
N THR A 166 8.90 14.81 -24.28
CA THR A 166 9.55 15.62 -25.32
C THR A 166 11.05 15.61 -25.12
N ALA A 167 11.82 15.38 -26.19
CA ALA A 167 13.27 15.48 -26.17
C ALA A 167 13.73 16.90 -25.84
N ALA A 168 14.55 17.06 -24.80
CA ALA A 168 15.03 18.35 -24.31
C ALA A 168 16.56 18.41 -24.18
N ALA A 169 17.13 19.61 -24.15
CA ALA A 169 18.50 19.76 -23.68
C ALA A 169 18.51 19.61 -22.14
N HIS A 170 19.58 19.03 -21.59
CA HIS A 170 19.77 18.87 -20.15
C HIS A 170 21.15 19.39 -19.75
N THR A 171 21.26 19.82 -18.50
CA THR A 171 22.47 20.45 -17.96
C THR A 171 23.24 19.47 -17.11
N SER A 172 24.56 19.59 -17.13
CA SER A 172 25.45 18.83 -16.24
C SER A 172 24.99 18.94 -14.78
N GLY A 173 25.00 17.82 -14.07
CA GLY A 173 24.48 17.73 -12.71
C GLY A 173 22.99 17.41 -12.60
N ASP A 174 22.21 17.47 -13.70
CA ASP A 174 20.82 17.00 -13.70
C ASP A 174 20.76 15.54 -13.21
N THR A 175 19.77 15.24 -12.37
CA THR A 175 19.57 13.88 -11.84
C THR A 175 19.12 12.94 -12.95
N VAL A 176 19.77 11.78 -13.01
CA VAL A 176 19.44 10.70 -13.93
C VAL A 176 18.96 9.51 -13.12
N ASP A 177 17.70 9.16 -13.27
CA ASP A 177 17.07 8.03 -12.57
C ASP A 177 16.85 6.86 -13.53
N GLN A 178 17.25 5.65 -13.15
CA GLN A 178 16.84 4.44 -13.86
C GLN A 178 15.36 4.15 -13.60
N VAL A 179 14.58 3.95 -14.66
CA VAL A 179 13.14 3.64 -14.58
C VAL A 179 12.81 2.38 -15.35
N VAL A 180 11.78 1.67 -14.91
CA VAL A 180 11.30 0.42 -15.54
C VAL A 180 9.85 0.53 -15.97
N GLU A 181 9.50 -0.21 -17.01
CA GLU A 181 8.13 -0.43 -17.47
C GLU A 181 7.70 -1.89 -17.37
N THR A 182 8.62 -2.76 -17.00
CA THR A 182 8.37 -4.17 -16.80
C THR A 182 9.15 -4.59 -15.58
N LEU A 183 8.47 -5.32 -14.70
CA LEU A 183 9.05 -5.86 -13.50
C LEU A 183 8.95 -7.38 -13.56
N SER A 184 10.09 -8.05 -13.44
CA SER A 184 10.22 -9.51 -13.42
C SER A 184 10.54 -10.01 -12.01
N GLY A 185 10.69 -11.32 -11.85
CA GLY A 185 11.01 -11.95 -10.55
C GLY A 185 9.78 -12.30 -9.71
N LEU A 186 8.57 -12.16 -10.26
CA LEU A 186 7.31 -12.41 -9.56
C LEU A 186 6.87 -13.88 -9.63
N THR A 187 7.83 -14.80 -9.62
CA THR A 187 7.56 -16.25 -9.71
C THR A 187 6.66 -16.75 -8.58
N HIS A 188 6.72 -16.11 -7.41
CA HIS A 188 5.90 -16.45 -6.26
C HIS A 188 4.43 -16.00 -6.37
N LEU A 189 4.13 -15.10 -7.31
CA LEU A 189 2.80 -14.53 -7.55
C LEU A 189 2.22 -14.93 -8.92
N GLU A 190 2.79 -15.93 -9.60
CA GLU A 190 2.36 -16.33 -10.94
C GLU A 190 0.85 -16.63 -11.00
N GLY A 191 0.16 -15.99 -11.95
CA GLY A 191 -1.29 -16.11 -12.15
C GLY A 191 -2.16 -15.33 -11.15
N GLN A 192 -1.57 -14.66 -10.16
CA GLN A 192 -2.29 -13.82 -9.20
C GLN A 192 -2.51 -12.40 -9.76
N THR A 193 -3.62 -11.79 -9.36
CA THR A 193 -3.82 -10.35 -9.54
C THR A 193 -3.10 -9.60 -8.42
N VAL A 194 -2.23 -8.67 -8.81
CA VAL A 194 -1.39 -7.88 -7.91
C VAL A 194 -1.80 -6.42 -7.92
N SER A 195 -1.67 -5.80 -6.76
CA SER A 195 -1.76 -4.35 -6.58
C SER A 195 -0.36 -3.75 -6.59
N ILE A 196 -0.25 -2.52 -7.06
CA ILE A 196 1.02 -1.88 -7.38
C ILE A 196 1.03 -0.45 -6.85
N LEU A 197 2.13 -0.10 -6.18
CA LEU A 197 2.49 1.27 -5.84
C LEU A 197 3.71 1.66 -6.68
N ALA A 198 3.59 2.71 -7.49
CA ALA A 198 4.63 3.17 -8.40
C ALA A 198 4.91 4.67 -8.17
N ASP A 199 6.14 4.97 -7.74
CA ASP A 199 6.60 6.30 -7.30
C ASP A 199 5.61 6.95 -6.31
N GLY A 200 5.17 6.16 -5.33
CA GLY A 200 4.28 6.57 -4.25
C GLY A 200 2.81 6.80 -4.62
N ALA A 201 2.43 6.53 -5.87
CA ALA A 201 1.05 6.57 -6.33
C ALA A 201 0.52 5.18 -6.67
N THR A 202 -0.76 4.94 -6.38
CA THR A 202 -1.44 3.71 -6.78
C THR A 202 -1.42 3.55 -8.30
N HIS A 203 -1.29 2.32 -8.74
CA HIS A 203 -1.28 1.94 -10.15
C HIS A 203 -2.39 0.90 -10.41
N PRO A 204 -2.97 0.86 -11.62
CA PRO A 204 -3.91 -0.20 -11.99
C PRO A 204 -3.37 -1.60 -11.68
N THR A 205 -4.24 -2.47 -11.21
CA THR A 205 -3.87 -3.87 -10.91
C THR A 205 -3.43 -4.58 -12.17
N LYS A 206 -2.52 -5.55 -12.03
CA LYS A 206 -2.02 -6.38 -13.12
C LYS A 206 -2.14 -7.84 -12.73
N THR A 207 -2.23 -8.73 -13.72
CA THR A 207 -2.11 -10.17 -13.47
C THR A 207 -0.70 -10.60 -13.86
N VAL A 208 -0.03 -11.30 -12.95
CA VAL A 208 1.33 -11.80 -13.19
C VAL A 208 1.27 -12.92 -14.22
N SER A 209 2.08 -12.79 -15.27
CA SER A 209 2.25 -13.80 -16.31
C SER A 209 3.72 -13.91 -16.66
N SER A 210 4.22 -15.14 -16.78
CA SER A 210 5.64 -15.40 -17.05
C SER A 210 6.58 -14.74 -16.04
N ALA A 211 6.18 -14.75 -14.77
CA ALA A 211 6.86 -14.15 -13.62
C ALA A 211 7.12 -12.65 -13.76
N ALA A 212 6.31 -11.95 -14.55
CA ALA A 212 6.47 -10.52 -14.82
C ALA A 212 5.12 -9.78 -14.92
N ILE A 213 5.20 -8.45 -14.79
CA ILE A 213 4.12 -7.50 -15.07
C ILE A 213 4.64 -6.33 -15.90
N GLY A 214 3.75 -5.76 -16.72
CA GLY A 214 3.97 -4.46 -17.38
C GLY A 214 3.35 -3.32 -16.58
N LEU A 215 4.03 -2.19 -16.52
CA LEU A 215 3.55 -0.93 -15.95
C LEU A 215 3.01 -0.03 -17.07
N ASP A 216 1.95 0.71 -16.76
CA ASP A 216 1.33 1.64 -17.72
C ASP A 216 2.12 2.95 -17.86
N ARG A 217 3.05 3.19 -16.91
CA ARG A 217 4.01 4.29 -16.95
C ARG A 217 5.37 3.82 -16.40
N PRO A 218 6.50 4.35 -16.92
CA PRO A 218 7.80 4.11 -16.31
C PRO A 218 7.83 4.62 -14.87
N ALA A 219 8.46 3.85 -13.99
CA ALA A 219 8.60 4.23 -12.58
C ALA A 219 10.00 3.87 -12.05
N LYS A 220 10.48 4.64 -11.07
CA LYS A 220 11.78 4.42 -10.42
C LYS A 220 11.64 3.48 -9.24
N LYS A 221 10.67 3.73 -8.36
CA LYS A 221 10.36 2.93 -7.18
C LYS A 221 9.04 2.20 -7.40
N VAL A 222 9.06 0.88 -7.32
CA VAL A 222 7.88 0.04 -7.56
C VAL A 222 7.75 -1.00 -6.47
N LYS A 223 6.59 -1.05 -5.84
CA LYS A 223 6.19 -2.12 -4.93
C LYS A 223 5.01 -2.85 -5.52
N VAL A 224 5.13 -4.17 -5.61
CA VAL A 224 4.11 -5.05 -6.18
C VAL A 224 3.84 -6.20 -5.23
N GLY A 225 2.58 -6.51 -5.01
CA GLY A 225 2.19 -7.62 -4.15
C GLY A 225 0.70 -7.86 -4.21
N LEU A 226 0.22 -8.74 -3.34
CA LEU A 226 -1.19 -9.07 -3.22
C LEU A 226 -1.91 -7.95 -2.46
N SER A 227 -3.12 -7.62 -2.90
CA SER A 227 -3.91 -6.58 -2.25
C SER A 227 -4.34 -7.01 -0.85
N TYR A 228 -4.16 -6.12 0.12
CA TYR A 228 -4.68 -6.26 1.46
C TYR A 228 -5.88 -5.32 1.65
N THR A 229 -6.95 -5.80 2.30
CA THR A 229 -8.12 -4.97 2.62
C THR A 229 -8.22 -4.80 4.13
N SER A 230 -7.95 -3.59 4.61
CA SER A 230 -8.19 -3.20 5.99
C SER A 230 -9.68 -2.94 6.18
N LEU A 231 -10.31 -3.64 7.12
CA LEU A 231 -11.72 -3.46 7.44
C LEU A 231 -11.93 -3.27 8.95
N LEU A 232 -12.61 -2.19 9.30
CA LEU A 232 -13.06 -1.89 10.65
C LEU A 232 -14.59 -1.80 10.65
N GLN A 233 -15.22 -2.46 11.63
CA GLN A 233 -16.64 -2.30 11.93
C GLN A 233 -16.75 -1.85 13.39
N THR A 234 -17.47 -0.77 13.65
CA THR A 234 -17.73 -0.31 15.01
C THR A 234 -18.74 -1.22 15.71
N MET A 235 -18.79 -1.15 17.04
CA MET A 235 -19.95 -1.63 17.78
C MET A 235 -21.19 -0.79 17.46
N ARG A 236 -22.36 -1.30 17.85
CA ARG A 236 -23.63 -0.57 17.76
C ARG A 236 -23.53 0.75 18.52
N ILE A 237 -23.88 1.85 17.87
CA ILE A 237 -23.83 3.17 18.51
C ILE A 237 -24.95 3.32 19.54
N ASP A 238 -24.59 3.81 20.73
CA ASP A 238 -25.51 4.14 21.83
C ASP A 238 -25.44 5.64 22.14
N ALA A 239 -26.26 6.43 21.45
CA ALA A 239 -26.34 7.87 21.62
C ALA A 239 -27.74 8.43 21.33
N GLY A 240 -28.01 9.63 21.89
CA GLY A 240 -29.17 10.45 21.53
C GLY A 240 -30.52 10.07 22.16
N SER A 241 -30.54 9.12 23.12
CA SER A 241 -31.76 8.78 23.87
C SER A 241 -31.84 9.60 25.16
N GLN A 242 -32.99 10.22 25.44
CA GLN A 242 -33.22 10.91 26.73
C GLN A 242 -33.48 9.94 27.89
N ASN A 243 -34.11 8.80 27.60
CA ASN A 243 -34.51 7.81 28.60
C ASN A 243 -33.86 6.46 28.29
N GLY A 244 -32.77 6.14 28.99
CA GLY A 244 -32.06 4.86 28.86
C GLY A 244 -31.26 4.73 27.55
N THR A 245 -30.91 3.49 27.20
CA THR A 245 -30.10 3.17 26.01
C THR A 245 -30.86 3.37 24.69
N SER A 246 -30.15 3.77 23.63
CA SER A 246 -30.67 3.85 22.25
C SER A 246 -30.39 2.60 21.41
N GLN A 247 -29.89 1.51 22.02
CA GLN A 247 -29.59 0.24 21.33
C GLN A 247 -30.80 -0.38 20.62
N GLY A 248 -32.02 -0.21 21.15
CA GLY A 248 -33.26 -0.69 20.53
C GLY A 248 -34.03 0.37 19.74
N LYS A 249 -33.53 1.61 19.69
CA LYS A 249 -34.22 2.74 19.06
C LYS A 249 -33.78 2.91 17.63
N THR A 250 -34.74 3.30 16.79
CA THR A 250 -34.47 3.68 15.41
C THR A 250 -33.66 4.97 15.38
N LYS A 251 -32.51 4.91 14.73
CA LYS A 251 -31.55 6.01 14.60
C LYS A 251 -31.08 6.11 13.15
N ARG A 252 -30.65 7.29 12.75
CA ARG A 252 -30.05 7.53 11.43
C ARG A 252 -28.79 8.36 11.61
N ILE A 253 -27.66 7.79 11.20
CA ILE A 253 -26.41 8.52 11.02
C ILE A 253 -26.50 9.22 9.66
N TYR A 254 -26.28 10.52 9.62
CA TYR A 254 -26.36 11.31 8.39
C TYR A 254 -25.04 11.95 8.00
N GLU A 255 -24.08 11.99 8.93
CA GLU A 255 -22.77 12.57 8.69
C GLU A 255 -21.76 11.97 9.67
N ILE A 256 -20.49 11.95 9.26
CA ILE A 256 -19.40 11.50 10.11
C ILE A 256 -18.15 12.34 9.87
N THR A 257 -17.48 12.71 10.95
CA THR A 257 -16.14 13.29 10.91
C THR A 257 -15.13 12.23 11.31
N LEU A 258 -14.15 11.97 10.45
CA LEU A 258 -13.04 11.07 10.73
C LEU A 258 -11.81 11.90 11.08
N ARG A 259 -11.19 11.63 12.24
CA ARG A 259 -9.86 12.15 12.55
C ARG A 259 -8.80 11.17 12.09
N LEU A 260 -7.99 11.62 11.15
CA LEU A 260 -7.01 10.81 10.46
C LEU A 260 -5.60 11.29 10.80
N PHE A 261 -4.68 10.34 10.82
CA PHE A 261 -3.25 10.60 10.96
C PHE A 261 -2.53 9.94 9.77
N GLU A 262 -1.64 10.68 9.11
CA GLU A 262 -0.80 10.20 8.01
C GLU A 262 -1.50 9.23 7.04
N THR A 263 -2.71 9.59 6.60
CA THR A 263 -3.57 8.68 5.81
C THR A 263 -3.68 9.14 4.36
N VAL A 264 -3.71 8.19 3.43
CA VAL A 264 -3.99 8.45 2.01
C VAL A 264 -5.07 7.47 1.53
N GLY A 265 -6.32 7.94 1.49
CA GLY A 265 -7.47 7.13 1.09
C GLY A 265 -8.18 6.50 2.29
N VAL A 266 -9.50 6.47 2.22
CA VAL A 266 -10.38 5.74 3.14
C VAL A 266 -11.78 5.71 2.53
N GLU A 267 -12.52 4.65 2.79
CA GLU A 267 -13.94 4.54 2.50
C GLU A 267 -14.71 4.37 3.80
N VAL A 268 -15.87 5.00 3.93
CA VAL A 268 -16.74 4.90 5.11
C VAL A 268 -18.20 4.71 4.71
N GLY A 269 -18.95 3.89 5.43
CA GLY A 269 -20.36 3.66 5.12
C GLY A 269 -21.11 2.80 6.15
N PRO A 270 -22.44 2.66 6.00
CA PRO A 270 -23.28 1.82 6.86
C PRO A 270 -23.09 0.32 6.61
N ASP A 271 -22.65 -0.07 5.41
CA ASP A 271 -22.38 -1.45 5.03
C ASP A 271 -21.39 -1.52 3.85
N LEU A 272 -20.88 -2.72 3.55
CA LEU A 272 -19.83 -2.93 2.54
C LEU A 272 -20.26 -2.65 1.08
N ASN A 273 -21.56 -2.55 0.81
CA ASN A 273 -22.12 -2.26 -0.51
C ASN A 273 -22.42 -0.76 -0.69
N ASN A 274 -22.59 -0.02 0.41
CA ASN A 274 -22.95 1.40 0.42
C ASN A 274 -21.83 2.26 1.01
N MET A 275 -20.60 2.10 0.51
CA MET A 275 -19.42 2.84 0.99
C MET A 275 -19.20 4.15 0.24
N GLU A 276 -18.86 5.22 0.96
CA GLU A 276 -18.46 6.51 0.40
C GLU A 276 -16.93 6.65 0.43
N ARG A 277 -16.33 6.95 -0.73
CA ARG A 277 -14.89 7.13 -0.84
C ARG A 277 -14.52 8.58 -0.59
N ILE A 278 -13.69 8.81 0.43
CA ILE A 278 -13.25 10.16 0.78
C ILE A 278 -12.13 10.60 -0.17
N PRO A 279 -12.24 11.77 -0.85
CA PRO A 279 -11.18 12.26 -1.72
C PRO A 279 -10.01 12.85 -0.93
N PHE A 280 -8.79 12.46 -1.31
CA PHE A 280 -7.53 13.01 -0.78
C PHE A 280 -6.77 13.85 -1.81
N ARG A 281 -7.07 13.67 -3.10
CA ARG A 281 -6.49 14.44 -4.20
C ARG A 281 -7.38 15.63 -4.53
N SER A 282 -6.76 16.76 -4.83
CA SER A 282 -7.39 17.94 -5.44
C SER A 282 -6.88 18.13 -6.88
N SER A 283 -7.54 19.01 -7.66
CA SER A 283 -7.09 19.36 -9.02
C SER A 283 -5.72 20.05 -9.08
N ALA A 284 -5.21 20.56 -7.96
CA ALA A 284 -3.90 21.17 -7.86
C ALA A 284 -2.75 20.14 -7.75
N ASN A 285 -3.05 18.88 -7.43
CA ASN A 285 -2.02 17.86 -7.24
C ASN A 285 -1.59 17.25 -8.59
N PRO A 286 -0.28 17.04 -8.81
CA PRO A 286 0.20 16.32 -9.99
C PRO A 286 -0.42 14.92 -10.10
N MET A 287 -0.85 14.54 -11.30
CA MET A 287 -1.52 13.25 -11.51
C MET A 287 -0.54 12.07 -11.44
N ASN A 288 0.73 12.33 -11.77
CA ASN A 288 1.80 11.37 -11.99
C ASN A 288 2.64 11.05 -10.74
N GLU A 289 2.32 11.64 -9.59
CA GLU A 289 3.09 11.48 -8.35
C GLU A 289 2.19 11.07 -7.19
N GLY A 290 2.79 10.42 -6.19
CA GLY A 290 2.14 10.15 -4.92
C GLY A 290 1.65 11.43 -4.24
N ILE A 291 0.62 11.30 -3.40
CA ILE A 291 0.15 12.41 -2.58
C ILE A 291 0.80 12.27 -1.21
N ALA A 292 1.12 13.39 -0.57
CA ALA A 292 1.55 13.38 0.81
C ALA A 292 0.42 12.87 1.75
N PRO A 293 0.76 12.16 2.83
CA PRO A 293 -0.19 11.79 3.86
C PRO A 293 -0.97 12.98 4.42
N PHE A 294 -2.26 12.77 4.68
CA PHE A 294 -3.12 13.77 5.31
C PHE A 294 -3.27 13.49 6.81
N THR A 295 -3.12 14.54 7.62
CA THR A 295 -3.39 14.55 9.06
C THR A 295 -4.42 15.63 9.37
N GLY A 296 -5.48 15.27 10.09
CA GLY A 296 -6.55 16.17 10.47
C GLY A 296 -7.93 15.54 10.31
N ASP A 297 -8.95 16.39 10.30
CA ASP A 297 -10.34 15.96 10.26
C ASP A 297 -10.89 16.02 8.83
N LYS A 298 -11.61 14.98 8.40
CA LYS A 298 -12.42 14.97 7.18
C LYS A 298 -13.87 14.68 7.51
N GLU A 299 -14.74 15.61 7.12
CA GLU A 299 -16.19 15.50 7.23
C GLU A 299 -16.75 14.93 5.93
N VAL A 300 -17.63 13.93 6.06
CA VAL A 300 -18.25 13.27 4.92
C VAL A 300 -19.71 12.96 5.22
N GLU A 301 -20.55 13.14 4.21
CA GLU A 301 -21.95 12.74 4.27
C GLU A 301 -22.03 11.22 4.43
N PHE A 302 -22.78 10.77 5.43
CA PHE A 302 -22.98 9.35 5.68
C PHE A 302 -24.31 8.93 5.08
N ARG A 303 -24.28 8.07 4.06
CA ARG A 303 -25.49 7.57 3.37
C ARG A 303 -26.23 6.50 4.19
N GLY A 304 -26.41 6.76 5.49
CA GLY A 304 -27.14 5.91 6.40
C GLY A 304 -28.65 6.08 6.26
N ASN A 305 -29.37 4.97 6.45
CA ASN A 305 -30.82 4.96 6.58
C ASN A 305 -31.22 4.89 8.07
N TYR A 306 -32.52 4.94 8.33
CA TYR A 306 -33.06 4.64 9.66
C TYR A 306 -32.89 3.14 9.95
N ASP A 307 -32.13 2.83 10.99
CA ASP A 307 -31.88 1.48 11.47
C ASP A 307 -31.81 1.41 13.00
N THR A 308 -31.77 0.20 13.55
CA THR A 308 -31.62 -0.02 15.00
C THR A 308 -30.18 -0.21 15.45
N ASP A 309 -29.26 -0.48 14.54
CA ASP A 309 -27.95 -1.02 14.87
C ASP A 309 -26.88 0.08 14.83
N GLY A 310 -26.95 0.97 13.83
CA GLY A 310 -26.07 2.11 13.63
C GLY A 310 -24.60 1.73 13.52
N PHE A 311 -24.29 0.70 12.74
CA PHE A 311 -22.90 0.31 12.46
C PHE A 311 -22.22 1.32 11.54
N ILE A 312 -20.92 1.52 11.77
CA ILE A 312 -20.05 2.28 10.88
C ILE A 312 -18.96 1.33 10.41
N PHE A 313 -18.84 1.20 9.10
CA PHE A 313 -17.76 0.48 8.44
C PHE A 313 -16.73 1.47 7.92
N VAL A 314 -15.45 1.17 8.13
CA VAL A 314 -14.32 1.87 7.52
C VAL A 314 -13.48 0.86 6.77
N ARG A 315 -13.14 1.15 5.51
CA ARG A 315 -12.42 0.24 4.63
C ARG A 315 -11.29 0.96 3.89
N GLN A 316 -10.17 0.27 3.72
CA GLN A 316 -9.11 0.64 2.78
C GLN A 316 -8.80 -0.59 1.92
N THR A 317 -8.88 -0.41 0.60
CA THR A 317 -8.60 -1.46 -0.40
C THR A 317 -7.33 -1.17 -1.21
N GLN A 318 -6.81 0.05 -1.11
CA GLN A 318 -5.59 0.47 -1.79
C GLN A 318 -4.37 0.22 -0.90
N PRO A 319 -3.18 -0.02 -1.48
CA PRO A 319 -1.95 -0.26 -0.73
C PRO A 319 -1.37 1.07 -0.19
N LEU A 320 -2.15 1.75 0.64
CA LEU A 320 -1.88 3.10 1.15
C LEU A 320 -2.12 3.15 2.66
N PRO A 321 -1.45 4.07 3.37
CA PRO A 321 -1.58 4.20 4.81
C PRO A 321 -3.01 4.58 5.22
N LEU A 322 -3.47 3.98 6.31
CA LEU A 322 -4.71 4.35 7.00
C LEU A 322 -4.52 4.24 8.52
N THR A 323 -4.51 5.39 9.18
CA THR A 323 -4.50 5.50 10.64
C THR A 323 -5.70 6.34 11.08
N ILE A 324 -6.64 5.70 11.77
CA ILE A 324 -7.85 6.32 12.30
C ILE A 324 -7.63 6.61 13.77
N LEU A 325 -7.71 7.88 14.18
CA LEU A 325 -7.63 8.26 15.58
C LEU A 325 -9.00 8.26 16.26
N SER A 326 -10.05 8.68 15.54
CA SER A 326 -11.41 8.72 16.06
C SER A 326 -12.46 8.88 14.97
N LEU A 327 -13.68 8.48 15.31
CA LEU A 327 -14.89 8.63 14.50
C LEU A 327 -15.92 9.44 15.28
N TYR A 328 -16.41 10.52 14.70
CA TYR A 328 -17.43 11.39 15.31
C TYR A 328 -18.70 11.40 14.44
N PRO A 329 -19.63 10.46 14.66
CA PRO A 329 -20.88 10.41 13.92
C PRO A 329 -21.88 11.45 14.43
N ARG A 330 -22.59 12.10 13.51
CA ARG A 330 -23.80 12.88 13.78
C ARG A 330 -25.03 12.04 13.44
N LEU A 331 -25.95 11.91 14.39
CA LEU A 331 -27.14 11.08 14.24
C LEU A 331 -28.40 11.72 14.84
N VAL A 332 -29.55 11.27 14.34
CA VAL A 332 -30.86 11.51 14.94
C VAL A 332 -31.39 10.19 15.48
N THR A 333 -31.79 10.16 16.75
CA THR A 333 -32.43 9.02 17.40
C THR A 333 -33.91 9.33 17.61
N ASN A 334 -34.79 8.39 17.25
CA ASN A 334 -36.22 8.50 17.49
C ASN A 334 -36.58 7.83 18.82
N ASP A 335 -37.23 8.56 19.71
CA ASP A 335 -37.62 8.09 21.04
C ASP A 335 -38.99 7.39 21.09
N GLY A 336 -39.69 7.31 19.95
CA GLY A 336 -41.04 6.77 19.83
C GLY A 336 -42.09 7.86 19.72
#